data_AF-A0A0M2KE98-F1
#
_entry.id   AF-A0A0M2KE98-F1
#
_cell.length_a   1.000
_cell.length_b   1.000
_cell.length_c   1.000
_cell.angle_alpha   90.00
_cell.angle_beta   90.00
_cell.angle_gamma   90.00
#
_symmetry.space_group_name_H-M   'P 1'
#
loop_
_entity.id
_entity.type
_entity.pdbx_description
1 polymer ?
#
loop_
_entity_poly.entity_id
_entity_poly.type
_entity_poly.pdbx_seq_one_letter_code
_entity_poly.pdbx_strand_id
1 'polypeptide(L)'
;MAIMNSTIYDVAKVILQTRRFIKFGLCSLTLAILSFSLGYLILIKDVFLPNDFTNPSIMKVLAREDYINLAKKVFEPVQEYNAGESVSEPKGDTYTTLYVNRALMLHVYYKLLEYYKYDESTPHLQEVKRFKYEPYYELRLDIGILILFIFC
;
A
#
# COMPACT_ATOMS: atom_id res chain seq x y z
N MET A 1 -43.13 -17.31 55.82
CA MET A 1 -42.87 -18.12 54.61
C MET A 1 -42.95 -17.33 53.31
N ALA A 2 -43.86 -16.35 53.13
CA ALA A 2 -43.96 -15.57 51.89
C ALA A 2 -42.69 -14.76 51.53
N ILE A 3 -42.01 -14.19 52.52
CA ILE A 3 -40.77 -13.40 52.35
C ILE A 3 -39.57 -14.26 51.89
N MET A 4 -39.57 -15.55 52.23
CA MET A 4 -38.50 -16.48 51.84
C MET A 4 -38.66 -16.97 50.41
N ASN A 5 -39.88 -16.96 49.87
CA ASN A 5 -40.12 -17.28 48.46
C ASN A 5 -39.72 -16.11 47.55
N SER A 6 -40.00 -14.86 47.92
CA SER A 6 -39.64 -13.71 47.09
C SER A 6 -38.11 -13.57 46.89
N THR A 7 -37.32 -13.81 47.93
CA THR A 7 -35.85 -13.77 47.84
C THR A 7 -35.29 -14.87 46.93
N ILE A 8 -35.87 -16.08 46.96
CA ILE A 8 -35.48 -17.18 46.07
C ILE A 8 -35.79 -16.82 44.61
N TYR A 9 -36.96 -16.20 44.35
CA TYR A 9 -37.33 -15.74 43.01
C TYR A 9 -36.40 -14.63 42.49
N ASP A 10 -36.02 -13.69 43.35
CA ASP A 10 -35.09 -12.60 42.99
C ASP A 10 -33.69 -13.14 42.65
N VAL A 11 -33.17 -14.08 43.44
CA VAL A 11 -31.87 -14.74 43.16
C VAL A 11 -31.93 -15.53 41.85
N ALA A 12 -33.00 -16.29 41.60
CA ALA A 12 -33.18 -17.02 40.36
C ALA A 12 -33.23 -16.10 39.14
N LYS A 13 -33.90 -14.94 39.26
CA LYS A 13 -33.97 -13.91 38.22
C LYS A 13 -32.59 -13.31 37.92
N VAL A 14 -31.79 -13.03 38.95
CA VAL A 14 -30.41 -12.53 38.79
C VAL A 14 -29.54 -13.58 38.09
N ILE A 15 -29.59 -14.85 38.49
CA ILE A 15 -28.82 -15.93 37.86
C ILE A 15 -29.18 -16.08 36.37
N LEU A 16 -30.47 -16.04 36.03
CA LEU A 16 -30.94 -16.10 34.66
C LEU A 16 -30.49 -14.89 33.82
N GLN A 17 -30.54 -13.68 34.39
CA GLN A 17 -30.03 -12.47 33.75
C GLN A 17 -28.52 -12.56 33.50
N THR A 18 -27.72 -12.96 34.49
CA THR A 18 -26.27 -13.14 34.36
C THR A 18 -25.91 -14.15 33.28
N ARG A 19 -26.62 -15.30 33.20
CA ARG A 19 -26.43 -16.28 32.12
C ARG A 19 -26.72 -15.70 30.74
N ARG A 20 -27.73 -14.83 30.62
CA ARG A 20 -28.03 -14.13 29.36
C ARG A 20 -26.94 -13.12 29.00
N PHE A 21 -26.39 -12.40 29.98
CA PHE A 21 -25.27 -11.50 29.78
C PHE A 21 -23.98 -12.22 29.38
N ILE A 22 -23.70 -13.41 29.91
CA ILE A 22 -22.55 -14.22 29.48
C ILE A 22 -22.65 -14.58 27.98
N LYS A 23 -23.83 -15.03 27.53
CA LYS A 23 -24.04 -15.32 26.10
C LYS A 23 -23.89 -14.08 25.23
N PHE A 24 -24.38 -12.94 25.71
CA PHE A 24 -24.22 -11.66 25.01
C PHE A 24 -22.76 -11.21 24.96
N GLY A 25 -22.00 -11.40 26.04
CA GLY A 25 -20.57 -11.12 26.11
C GLY A 25 -19.77 -12.01 25.15
N LEU A 26 -20.06 -13.31 25.08
CA LEU A 26 -19.45 -14.21 24.11
C LEU A 26 -19.75 -13.79 22.67
N CYS A 27 -21.00 -13.41 22.37
CA CYS A 27 -21.38 -12.93 21.05
C CYS A 27 -20.69 -11.59 20.69
N SER A 28 -20.56 -10.69 21.66
CA SER A 28 -19.83 -9.43 21.48
C SER A 28 -18.34 -9.69 21.22
N LEU A 29 -17.74 -10.66 21.93
CA LEU A 29 -16.34 -11.04 21.74
C LEU A 29 -16.11 -11.61 20.33
N THR A 30 -16.96 -12.51 19.86
CA THR A 30 -16.82 -13.09 18.52
C THR A 30 -17.01 -12.04 17.43
N LEU A 31 -17.96 -11.12 17.60
CA LEU A 31 -18.13 -9.97 16.69
C LEU A 31 -16.91 -9.04 16.69
N ALA A 32 -16.30 -8.80 17.85
CA ALA A 32 -15.08 -8.00 17.94
C ALA A 32 -13.91 -8.66 17.18
N ILE A 33 -13.69 -9.97 17.39
CA ILE A 33 -12.63 -10.74 16.69
C ILE A 33 -12.86 -10.73 15.19
N LEU A 34 -14.10 -10.95 14.73
CA LEU A 34 -14.43 -10.92 13.31
C LEU A 34 -14.21 -9.53 12.70
N SER A 35 -14.63 -8.48 13.40
CA SER A 35 -14.48 -7.09 12.93
C SER A 35 -13.00 -6.71 12.83
N PHE A 36 -12.19 -7.10 13.83
CA PHE A 36 -10.75 -6.88 13.83
C PHE A 36 -10.06 -7.63 12.68
N SER A 37 -10.42 -8.91 12.48
CA SER A 37 -9.88 -9.74 11.40
C SER A 37 -10.21 -9.17 10.02
N LEU A 38 -11.46 -8.71 9.84
CA LEU A 38 -11.89 -8.08 8.59
C LEU A 38 -11.15 -6.76 8.33
N GLY A 39 -10.99 -5.93 9.36
CA GLY A 39 -10.24 -4.68 9.27
C GLY A 39 -8.77 -4.92 8.90
N TYR A 40 -8.14 -5.91 9.53
CA TYR A 40 -6.78 -6.31 9.20
C TYR A 40 -6.66 -6.77 7.75
N LEU A 41 -7.56 -7.65 7.30
CA LEU A 41 -7.56 -8.18 5.95
C LEU A 41 -7.71 -7.05 4.90
N ILE A 42 -8.59 -6.09 5.13
CA ILE A 42 -8.76 -4.93 4.24
C ILE A 42 -7.48 -4.09 4.16
N LEU A 43 -6.73 -4.00 5.26
CA LEU A 43 -5.50 -3.20 5.34
C LEU A 43 -4.32 -3.89 4.62
N ILE A 44 -4.22 -5.22 4.72
CA ILE A 44 -3.08 -5.97 4.17
C ILE A 44 -3.34 -6.60 2.79
N LYS A 45 -4.59 -6.65 2.31
CA LYS A 45 -4.94 -7.38 1.07
C LYS A 45 -4.09 -6.97 -0.13
N ASP A 46 -3.80 -5.68 -0.25
CA ASP A 46 -3.07 -5.11 -1.38
C ASP A 46 -1.56 -5.40 -1.24
N VAL A 47 -1.08 -5.78 -0.06
CA VAL A 47 0.34 -6.07 0.23
C VAL A 47 0.70 -7.51 -0.15
N PHE A 48 -0.28 -8.40 -0.32
CA PHE A 48 -0.02 -9.78 -0.78
C PHE A 48 0.49 -9.85 -2.23
N LEU A 49 0.28 -8.79 -3.01
CA LEU A 49 0.80 -8.64 -4.37
C LEU A 49 1.54 -7.30 -4.48
N PRO A 50 2.68 -7.15 -3.78
CA PRO A 50 3.30 -5.85 -3.55
C PRO A 50 3.92 -5.24 -4.81
N ASN A 51 4.25 -6.08 -5.79
CA ASN A 51 4.93 -5.68 -7.03
C ASN A 51 4.04 -5.86 -8.27
N ASP A 52 2.78 -6.26 -8.10
CA ASP A 52 1.88 -6.53 -9.21
C ASP A 52 1.25 -5.23 -9.71
N PHE A 53 1.49 -4.89 -10.97
CA PHE A 53 0.91 -3.70 -11.60
C PHE A 53 -0.62 -3.73 -11.70
N THR A 54 -1.23 -4.91 -11.63
CA THR A 54 -2.69 -5.07 -11.59
C THR A 54 -3.28 -4.70 -10.22
N ASN A 55 -2.41 -4.44 -9.23
CA ASN A 55 -2.83 -4.01 -7.92
C ASN A 55 -3.54 -2.64 -8.00
N PRO A 56 -4.82 -2.56 -7.60
CA PRO A 56 -5.62 -1.34 -7.73
C PRO A 56 -5.04 -0.18 -6.92
N SER A 57 -4.35 -0.47 -5.80
CA SER A 57 -3.69 0.52 -4.97
C SER A 57 -2.51 1.17 -5.69
N ILE A 58 -1.72 0.39 -6.44
CA ILE A 58 -0.64 0.91 -7.28
C ILE A 58 -1.24 1.76 -8.40
N MET A 59 -2.19 1.23 -9.17
CA MET A 59 -2.84 1.96 -10.28
C MET A 59 -3.42 3.31 -9.83
N LYS A 60 -4.06 3.34 -8.66
CA LYS A 60 -4.62 4.57 -8.09
C LYS A 60 -3.55 5.63 -7.81
N VAL A 61 -2.34 5.24 -7.42
CA VAL A 61 -1.23 6.19 -7.19
C VAL A 61 -0.64 6.66 -8.51
N LEU A 62 -0.46 5.75 -9.47
CA LEU A 62 0.08 6.10 -10.79
C LEU A 62 -0.81 7.10 -11.55
N ALA A 63 -2.13 7.06 -11.30
CA ALA A 63 -3.09 7.98 -11.88
C ALA A 63 -3.12 9.38 -11.20
N ARG A 64 -2.39 9.60 -10.10
CA ARG A 64 -2.38 10.90 -9.41
C ARG A 64 -1.51 11.90 -10.16
N GLU A 65 -1.97 13.15 -10.18
CA GLU A 65 -1.20 14.27 -10.74
C GLU A 65 0.18 14.41 -10.08
N ASP A 66 0.28 14.21 -8.76
CA ASP A 66 1.53 14.26 -8.02
C ASP A 66 2.57 13.25 -8.56
N TYR A 67 2.13 12.01 -8.82
CA TYR A 67 2.99 10.99 -9.39
C TYR A 67 3.39 11.35 -10.81
N ILE A 68 2.44 11.77 -11.65
CA ILE A 68 2.69 12.14 -13.04
C ILE A 68 3.72 13.28 -13.13
N ASN A 69 3.57 14.30 -12.28
CA ASN A 69 4.49 15.44 -12.23
C ASN A 69 5.88 15.04 -11.72
N LEU A 70 5.94 14.14 -10.73
CA LEU A 70 7.21 13.60 -10.24
C LEU A 70 7.89 12.76 -11.32
N ALA A 71 7.17 11.85 -11.95
CA ALA A 71 7.67 11.01 -13.03
C ALA A 71 8.23 11.87 -14.17
N LYS A 72 7.49 12.90 -14.63
CA LYS A 72 7.98 13.83 -15.67
C LYS A 72 9.36 14.39 -15.33
N LYS A 73 9.55 14.91 -14.11
CA LYS A 73 10.85 15.45 -13.66
C LYS A 73 11.97 14.40 -13.61
N VAL A 74 11.64 13.15 -13.32
CA VAL A 74 12.62 12.04 -13.31
C VAL A 74 13.02 11.64 -14.72
N PHE A 75 12.07 11.60 -15.66
CA PHE A 75 12.33 11.16 -17.04
C PHE A 75 12.89 12.27 -17.95
N GLU A 76 12.66 13.54 -17.62
CA GLU A 76 13.08 14.71 -18.42
C GLU A 76 14.58 14.70 -18.76
N PRO A 77 15.53 14.52 -17.82
CA PRO A 77 16.96 14.48 -18.14
C PRO A 77 17.36 13.37 -19.14
N VAL A 78 16.68 12.22 -19.06
CA VAL A 78 16.92 11.09 -19.97
C VAL A 78 16.36 11.38 -21.36
N GLN A 79 15.20 12.05 -21.43
CA GLN A 79 14.61 12.46 -22.71
C GLN A 79 15.47 13.51 -23.41
N GLU A 80 15.90 14.55 -22.69
CA GLU A 80 16.78 15.60 -23.21
C GLU A 80 18.12 15.03 -23.72
N TYR A 81 18.75 14.11 -22.97
CA TYR A 81 19.98 13.46 -23.40
C TYR A 81 19.76 12.60 -24.66
N ASN A 82 18.70 11.79 -24.68
CA ASN A 82 18.40 10.92 -25.82
C ASN A 82 17.97 11.70 -27.08
N ALA A 83 17.43 12.92 -26.91
CA ALA A 83 17.10 13.84 -27.99
C ALA A 83 18.32 14.64 -28.50
N GLY A 84 19.47 14.55 -27.81
CA GLY A 84 20.66 15.32 -28.12
C GLY A 84 20.58 16.79 -27.69
N GLU A 85 19.58 17.15 -26.89
CA GLU A 85 19.39 18.51 -26.34
C GLU A 85 20.32 18.77 -25.14
N SER A 86 20.66 17.71 -24.41
CA SER A 86 21.59 17.76 -23.28
C SER A 86 22.88 16.97 -23.56
N VAL A 87 24.02 17.58 -23.22
CA VAL A 87 25.36 16.96 -23.28
C VAL A 87 25.65 16.14 -22.02
N SER A 88 24.90 16.37 -20.94
CA SER A 88 25.15 15.72 -19.65
C SER A 88 24.50 14.35 -19.60
N GLU A 89 25.31 13.30 -19.44
CA GLU A 89 24.79 11.95 -19.21
C GLU A 89 23.95 11.89 -17.92
N PRO A 90 22.76 11.26 -17.96
CA PRO A 90 21.98 11.00 -16.76
C PRO A 90 22.76 10.07 -15.83
N LYS A 91 22.79 10.38 -14.53
CA LYS A 91 23.56 9.61 -13.54
C LYS A 91 22.67 9.11 -12.42
N GLY A 92 22.85 7.83 -12.11
CA GLY A 92 22.30 7.20 -10.92
C GLY A 92 20.84 6.77 -11.06
N ASP A 93 20.48 5.82 -10.20
CA ASP A 93 19.10 5.40 -10.02
C ASP A 93 18.32 6.46 -9.25
N THR A 94 17.04 6.55 -9.53
CA THR A 94 16.14 7.47 -8.82
C THR A 94 15.17 6.70 -7.95
N TYR A 95 14.88 7.23 -6.76
CA TYR A 95 13.96 6.61 -5.83
C TYR A 95 12.94 7.63 -5.33
N THR A 96 11.68 7.21 -5.26
CA THR A 96 10.61 8.01 -4.68
C THR A 96 9.68 7.15 -3.84
N THR A 97 9.03 7.76 -2.85
CA THR A 97 8.05 7.11 -1.98
C THR A 97 6.79 7.95 -1.94
N LEU A 98 5.64 7.29 -2.11
CA LEU A 98 4.34 7.94 -2.18
C LEU A 98 3.34 7.24 -1.28
N TYR A 99 2.53 8.01 -0.56
CA TYR A 99 1.46 7.46 0.28
C TYR A 99 0.24 7.09 -0.56
N VAL A 100 -0.10 5.79 -0.61
CA VAL A 100 -1.32 5.31 -1.28
C VAL A 100 -2.54 5.62 -0.43
N ASN A 101 -2.48 5.31 0.84
CA ASN A 101 -3.43 5.72 1.87
C ASN A 101 -2.63 5.93 3.16
N ARG A 102 -3.30 6.15 4.29
CA ARG A 102 -2.59 6.31 5.56
C ARG A 102 -1.71 5.09 5.85
N ALA A 103 -2.23 3.87 5.68
CA ALA A 103 -1.58 2.62 6.04
C ALA A 103 -0.62 2.04 4.98
N LEU A 104 -0.60 2.57 3.75
CA LEU A 104 0.11 1.98 2.61
C LEU A 104 1.01 3.00 1.92
N MET A 105 2.26 2.62 1.71
CA MET A 105 3.26 3.35 0.95
C MET A 105 3.61 2.59 -0.32
N LEU A 106 3.80 3.33 -1.41
CA LEU A 106 4.34 2.86 -2.66
C LEU A 106 5.77 3.36 -2.80
N HIS A 107 6.71 2.43 -2.85
CA HIS A 107 8.09 2.69 -3.20
C HIS A 107 8.25 2.51 -4.71
N VAL A 108 8.79 3.52 -5.37
CA VAL A 108 9.07 3.48 -6.81
C VAL A 108 10.56 3.70 -7.00
N TYR A 109 11.21 2.70 -7.57
CA TYR A 109 12.63 2.70 -7.86
C TYR A 109 12.82 2.68 -9.37
N TYR A 110 13.48 3.70 -9.89
CA TYR A 110 13.80 3.86 -11.31
C TYR A 110 15.26 3.47 -11.52
N LYS A 111 15.47 2.28 -12.09
CA LYS A 111 16.80 1.80 -12.43
C LYS A 111 17.23 2.38 -13.77
N LEU A 112 18.39 3.02 -13.81
CA LEU A 112 18.94 3.56 -15.07
C LEU A 112 19.61 2.42 -15.85
N LEU A 113 19.19 2.23 -17.09
CA LEU A 113 19.75 1.23 -18.00
C LEU A 113 20.29 1.90 -19.26
N GLU A 114 21.50 1.51 -19.64
CA GLU A 114 22.12 1.91 -20.89
C GLU A 114 21.67 0.97 -22.01
N TYR A 115 21.38 1.52 -23.19
CA TYR A 115 21.15 0.73 -24.39
C TYR A 115 21.69 1.48 -25.62
N TYR A 116 22.12 0.72 -26.61
CA TYR A 116 22.66 1.27 -27.85
C TYR A 116 21.60 1.13 -28.94
N LYS A 117 21.34 2.21 -29.68
CA LYS A 117 20.43 2.19 -30.82
C LYS A 117 21.14 2.76 -32.04
N TYR A 118 20.99 2.11 -33.19
CA TYR A 118 21.44 2.64 -34.46
C TYR A 118 20.66 3.90 -34.81
N ASP A 119 21.37 4.94 -35.20
CA ASP A 119 20.76 6.16 -35.68
C ASP A 119 20.41 6.03 -37.16
N GLU A 120 19.12 6.05 -37.48
CA GLU A 120 18.62 5.89 -38.86
C GLU A 120 18.92 7.12 -39.74
N SER A 121 19.30 8.24 -39.11
CA SER A 121 19.62 9.51 -39.77
C SER A 121 21.04 9.63 -40.33
N THR A 122 21.97 8.75 -39.95
CA THR A 122 23.38 8.84 -40.38
C THR A 122 23.72 7.80 -41.46
N PRO A 123 24.48 8.16 -42.53
CA PRO A 123 24.83 7.23 -43.62
C PRO A 123 25.71 6.04 -43.20
N HIS A 124 26.31 6.12 -42.02
CA HIS A 124 27.04 5.05 -41.39
C HIS A 124 26.28 4.69 -40.12
N LEU A 125 25.79 3.46 -40.03
CA LEU A 125 25.09 2.88 -38.88
C LEU A 125 25.94 3.01 -37.60
N GLN A 126 25.94 4.18 -36.98
CA GLN A 126 26.68 4.45 -35.76
C GLN A 126 25.76 4.16 -34.58
N GLU A 127 26.24 3.33 -33.66
CA GLU A 127 25.53 3.06 -32.41
C GLU A 127 25.62 4.28 -31.51
N VAL A 128 24.48 4.88 -31.20
CA VAL A 128 24.39 6.00 -30.26
C VAL A 128 23.98 5.45 -28.90
N LYS A 129 24.76 5.80 -27.87
CA LYS A 129 24.46 5.47 -26.47
C LYS A 129 23.20 6.22 -26.04
N ARG A 130 22.20 5.49 -25.57
CA ARG A 130 20.95 6.01 -25.02
C ARG A 130 20.68 5.42 -23.65
N PHE A 131 19.80 6.07 -22.90
CA PHE A 131 19.42 5.65 -21.55
C PHE A 131 17.91 5.45 -21.44
N LYS A 132 17.49 4.52 -20.59
CA LYS A 132 16.08 4.32 -20.22
C LYS A 132 15.98 4.05 -18.72
N TYR A 133 14.92 4.54 -18.10
CA TYR A 133 14.57 4.12 -16.74
C TYR A 133 13.62 2.92 -16.80
N GLU A 134 13.92 1.90 -16.00
CA GLU A 134 13.01 0.78 -15.74
C GLU A 134 12.41 0.95 -14.33
N PRO A 135 11.10 1.18 -14.21
CA PRO A 135 10.46 1.41 -12.93
C PRO A 135 10.11 0.08 -12.24
N TYR A 136 10.50 -0.04 -10.98
CA TYR A 136 10.11 -1.10 -10.07
C TYR A 136 9.22 -0.53 -8.98
N TYR A 137 8.11 -1.21 -8.72
CA TYR A 137 7.11 -0.80 -7.74
C TYR A 137 7.08 -1.81 -6.62
N GLU A 138 7.10 -1.32 -5.39
CA GLU A 138 6.97 -2.14 -4.20
C GLU A 138 6.01 -1.45 -3.22
N LEU A 139 4.89 -2.10 -2.97
CA LEU A 139 3.91 -1.65 -2.00
C LEU A 139 4.27 -2.19 -0.61
N ARG A 140 4.34 -1.29 0.38
CA ARG A 140 4.65 -1.62 1.77
C ARG A 140 3.61 -1.04 2.73
N LEU A 141 3.46 -1.72 3.86
CA LEU A 141 2.69 -1.22 4.98
C LEU A 141 3.47 -0.15 5.73
N ASP A 142 2.76 0.89 6.14
CA ASP A 142 3.27 1.81 7.14
C ASP A 142 3.32 1.09 8.49
N ILE A 143 4.53 0.81 8.96
CA ILE A 143 4.80 0.15 10.24
C ILE A 143 4.14 0.92 11.39
N GLY A 144 4.10 2.26 11.34
CA GLY A 144 3.50 3.07 12.39
C GLY A 144 2.00 2.81 12.55
N ILE A 145 1.30 2.62 11.44
CA ILE A 145 -0.15 2.33 11.46
C ILE A 145 -0.42 0.87 11.76
N LEU A 146 0.45 -0.05 11.34
CA LEU A 146 0.37 -1.44 11.77
C LEU A 146 0.48 -1.55 13.30
N ILE A 147 1.44 -0.83 13.90
CA ILE A 147 1.61 -0.77 15.35
C ILE A 147 0.34 -0.21 15.99
N LEU A 148 -0.16 0.95 15.53
CA LEU A 148 -1.37 1.56 16.09
C LEU A 148 -2.58 0.62 15.97
N PHE A 149 -2.72 -0.10 14.86
CA PHE A 149 -3.80 -1.08 14.66
C PHE A 149 -3.71 -2.28 15.61
N ILE A 150 -2.50 -2.73 15.97
CA ILE A 150 -2.32 -3.84 16.93
C ILE A 150 -2.63 -3.39 18.37
N PHE A 151 -2.38 -2.11 18.68
CA PHE A 151 -2.59 -1.56 20.03
C PHE A 151 -3.95 -0.89 20.25
N CYS A 152 -4.76 -0.70 19.20
CA CYS A 152 -6.14 -0.20 19.27
C CYS A 152 -7.16 -1.36 19.26
#